data_AF-A0AAW6WEZ1-F1
#
_entry.id   AF-A0AAW6WEZ1-F1
#
_cell.length_a   1.000
_cell.length_b   1.000
_cell.length_c   1.000
_cell.angle_alpha   90.00
_cell.angle_beta   90.00
_cell.angle_gamma   90.00
#
_symmetry.space_group_name_H-M   'P 1'
#
loop_
_entity.id
_entity.type
_entity.pdbx_description
1 polymer ?
#
loop_
_entity_poly.entity_id
_entity_poly.type
_entity_poly.pdbx_seq_one_letter_code
_entity_poly.pdbx_strand_id
1 'polypeptide(L)'
;MNQIVEGKVKRYQEALERTMALRCEMIEAEVSIIYAKKIMGISSWEKFMRGEVPKEKELLLKKELERVPKSIRERDKNFKNFQKAMFLKEKQTKELEEMLGEDRQKIYAVVRGTVQDEGLKQNIEKELDITLK
;
A
#
# COMPACT_ATOMS: atom_id res chain seq x y z
N MET A 1 21.91 -11.84 -24.99
CA MET A 1 20.90 -11.96 -23.91
C MET A 1 19.56 -12.18 -24.60
N ASN A 2 18.81 -13.22 -24.23
CA ASN A 2 17.73 -13.79 -25.06
C ASN A 2 16.47 -12.90 -25.04
N GLN A 3 15.92 -12.50 -26.20
CA GLN A 3 14.69 -11.68 -26.33
C GLN A 3 13.49 -12.24 -25.53
N ILE A 4 13.47 -13.55 -25.29
CA ILE A 4 12.48 -14.25 -24.45
C ILE A 4 12.58 -13.83 -22.98
N VAL A 5 13.78 -13.58 -22.46
CA VAL A 5 14.02 -13.15 -21.08
C VAL A 5 13.57 -11.71 -20.91
N GLU A 6 13.92 -10.82 -21.84
CA GLU A 6 13.50 -9.42 -21.83
C GLU A 6 11.98 -9.28 -21.86
N GLY A 7 11.29 -10.05 -22.72
CA GLY A 7 9.83 -10.07 -22.77
C GLY A 7 9.17 -10.62 -21.50
N LYS A 8 9.82 -11.52 -20.76
CA LYS A 8 9.34 -11.99 -19.44
C LYS A 8 9.53 -10.92 -18.38
N VAL A 9 10.71 -10.29 -18.31
CA VAL A 9 11.01 -9.21 -17.35
C VAL A 9 10.02 -8.06 -17.51
N LYS A 10 9.78 -7.60 -18.74
CA LYS A 10 8.84 -6.51 -19.01
C LYS A 10 7.42 -6.82 -18.52
N ARG A 11 6.90 -8.02 -18.78
CA ARG A 11 5.58 -8.44 -18.31
C ARG A 11 5.48 -8.48 -16.78
N TYR A 12 6.55 -8.89 -16.10
CA TYR A 12 6.57 -8.87 -14.63
C TYR A 12 6.60 -7.45 -14.08
N GLN A 13 7.37 -6.55 -14.68
CA GLN A 13 7.40 -5.13 -14.29
C GLN A 13 6.03 -4.48 -14.45
N GLU A 14 5.39 -4.64 -15.62
CA GLU A 14 4.03 -4.13 -15.87
C GLU A 14 3.00 -4.71 -14.88
N ALA A 15 3.13 -6.00 -14.55
CA ALA A 15 2.26 -6.62 -13.57
C ALA A 15 2.45 -6.05 -12.16
N LEU A 16 3.71 -5.85 -11.76
CA LEU A 16 4.07 -5.32 -10.46
C LEU A 16 3.57 -3.88 -10.30
N GLU A 17 3.88 -2.99 -11.26
CA GLU A 17 3.42 -1.59 -11.23
C GLU A 17 1.89 -1.49 -11.08
N ARG A 18 1.15 -2.24 -11.89
CA ARG A 18 -0.31 -2.25 -11.87
C ARG A 18 -0.88 -2.80 -10.56
N THR A 19 -0.28 -3.85 -10.00
CA THR A 19 -0.76 -4.45 -8.74
C THR A 19 -0.39 -3.61 -7.53
N MET A 20 0.76 -2.92 -7.55
CA MET A 20 1.13 -1.91 -6.57
C MET A 20 0.17 -0.73 -6.58
N ALA A 21 -0.18 -0.21 -7.76
CA ALA A 21 -1.19 0.85 -7.90
C ALA A 21 -2.53 0.42 -7.30
N LEU A 22 -3.01 -0.79 -7.62
CA LEU A 22 -4.25 -1.31 -7.05
C LEU A 22 -4.16 -1.47 -5.53
N ARG A 23 -3.00 -1.88 -4.99
CA ARG A 23 -2.80 -1.97 -3.55
C ARG A 23 -2.89 -0.61 -2.87
N CYS A 24 -2.36 0.45 -3.50
CA CYS A 24 -2.52 1.82 -3.02
C CYS A 24 -3.99 2.25 -3.04
N GLU A 25 -4.74 1.95 -4.10
CA GLU A 25 -6.19 2.22 -4.15
C GLU A 25 -6.95 1.49 -3.04
N MET A 26 -6.56 0.25 -2.71
CA MET A 26 -7.13 -0.48 -1.57
C MET A 26 -6.85 0.19 -0.23
N ILE A 27 -5.66 0.77 -0.03
CA ILE A 27 -5.34 1.53 1.18
C ILE A 27 -6.25 2.76 1.29
N GLU A 28 -6.44 3.47 0.19
CA GLU A 28 -7.34 4.63 0.14
C GLU A 28 -8.78 4.25 0.46
N ALA A 29 -9.23 3.14 -0.12
CA ALA A 29 -10.56 2.57 0.08
C ALA A 29 -10.73 1.82 1.41
N GLU A 30 -9.67 1.68 2.20
CA GLU A 30 -9.62 0.89 3.45
C GLU A 30 -10.06 -0.57 3.29
N VAL A 31 -9.77 -1.13 2.12
CA VAL A 31 -10.03 -2.53 1.80
C VAL A 31 -8.83 -3.39 2.19
N SER A 32 -9.08 -4.37 3.06
CA SER A 32 -8.06 -5.33 3.47
C SER A 32 -7.72 -6.33 2.36
N ILE A 33 -6.51 -6.88 2.39
CA ILE A 33 -6.09 -7.96 1.48
C ILE A 33 -7.01 -9.19 1.63
N ILE A 34 -7.44 -9.51 2.86
CA ILE A 34 -8.35 -10.64 3.11
C ILE A 34 -9.67 -10.43 2.37
N TYR A 35 -10.22 -9.22 2.40
CA TYR A 35 -11.46 -8.90 1.70
C TYR A 35 -11.26 -8.88 0.17
N ALA A 36 -10.17 -8.29 -0.32
CA ALA A 36 -9.81 -8.31 -1.74
C ALA A 36 -9.68 -9.74 -2.29
N LYS A 37 -9.02 -10.64 -1.56
CA LYS A 37 -8.93 -12.07 -1.94
C LYS A 37 -10.29 -12.73 -2.07
N LYS A 38 -11.24 -12.39 -1.18
CA LYS A 38 -12.64 -12.89 -1.25
C LYS A 38 -13.35 -12.36 -2.49
N ILE A 39 -13.30 -11.05 -2.76
CA ILE A 39 -13.91 -10.43 -3.95
C ILE A 39 -13.41 -11.09 -5.24
N MET A 40 -12.10 -11.26 -5.33
CA MET A 40 -11.45 -11.83 -6.51
C MET A 40 -11.61 -13.36 -6.61
N GLY A 41 -11.96 -14.02 -5.50
CA GLY A 41 -12.00 -15.49 -5.41
C GLY A 41 -10.62 -16.11 -5.65
N ILE A 42 -9.58 -15.59 -4.97
CA ILE A 42 -8.20 -16.09 -5.07
C ILE A 42 -7.64 -16.52 -3.70
N SER A 43 -6.76 -17.52 -3.71
CA SER A 43 -6.11 -18.04 -2.50
C SER A 43 -4.74 -17.42 -2.23
N SER A 44 -4.00 -17.00 -3.26
CA SER A 44 -2.64 -16.44 -3.14
C SER A 44 -2.59 -14.98 -3.59
N TRP A 45 -2.26 -14.09 -2.65
CA TRP A 45 -2.02 -12.67 -2.95
C TRP A 45 -0.70 -12.46 -3.69
N GLU A 46 0.33 -13.25 -3.38
CA GLU A 46 1.62 -13.17 -4.04
C GLU A 46 1.54 -13.49 -5.53
N LYS A 47 0.78 -14.52 -5.91
CA LYS A 47 0.51 -14.83 -7.33
C LYS A 47 -0.18 -13.67 -8.03
N PHE A 48 -1.09 -12.99 -7.34
CA PHE A 48 -1.73 -11.79 -7.87
C PHE A 48 -0.70 -10.67 -8.10
N MET A 49 0.14 -10.36 -7.12
CA MET A 49 1.20 -9.34 -7.23
C MET A 49 2.18 -9.63 -8.38
N ARG A 50 2.45 -10.91 -8.68
CA ARG A 50 3.30 -11.33 -9.80
C ARG A 50 2.59 -11.34 -11.17
N GLY A 51 1.31 -10.98 -11.23
CA GLY A 51 0.53 -10.97 -12.47
C GLY A 51 0.09 -12.35 -12.97
N GLU A 52 0.15 -13.37 -12.12
CA GLU A 52 -0.21 -14.75 -12.47
C GLU A 52 -1.73 -15.01 -12.34
N VAL A 53 -2.49 -14.02 -11.88
CA VAL A 53 -3.95 -14.09 -11.73
C VAL A 53 -4.63 -13.46 -12.95
N PRO A 54 -5.69 -14.08 -13.51
CA PRO A 54 -6.41 -13.54 -14.66
C PRO A 54 -6.94 -12.11 -14.44
N LYS A 55 -6.88 -11.27 -15.47
CA LYS A 55 -7.26 -9.85 -15.40
C LYS A 55 -8.73 -9.63 -15.01
N GLU A 56 -9.60 -10.58 -15.33
CA GLU A 56 -11.03 -10.52 -14.99
C GLU A 56 -11.22 -10.48 -13.47
N LYS A 57 -10.37 -11.17 -12.71
CA LYS A 57 -10.44 -11.17 -11.24
C LYS A 57 -10.06 -9.81 -10.66
N GLU A 58 -9.04 -9.16 -11.22
CA GLU A 58 -8.64 -7.80 -10.84
C GLU A 58 -9.76 -6.79 -11.12
N LEU A 59 -10.48 -6.94 -12.24
CA LEU A 59 -11.59 -6.06 -12.59
C LEU A 59 -12.74 -6.12 -11.57
N LEU A 60 -12.98 -7.29 -10.96
CA LEU A 60 -13.95 -7.42 -9.87
C LEU A 60 -13.56 -6.55 -8.67
N LEU A 61 -12.29 -6.58 -8.29
CA LEU A 61 -11.78 -5.75 -7.20
C LEU A 61 -11.88 -4.25 -7.54
N LYS A 62 -11.50 -3.85 -8.76
CA LYS A 62 -11.59 -2.45 -9.20
C LYS A 62 -13.02 -1.90 -9.09
N LYS A 63 -14.01 -2.65 -9.57
CA LYS A 63 -15.43 -2.27 -9.46
C LYS A 63 -15.89 -2.09 -8.01
N GLU A 64 -15.42 -2.94 -7.10
CA GLU A 64 -15.73 -2.80 -5.68
C GLU A 64 -15.04 -1.59 -5.05
N LEU A 65 -13.79 -1.30 -5.41
CA LEU A 65 -13.10 -0.10 -4.95
C LEU A 65 -13.80 1.17 -5.42
N GLU A 66 -14.23 1.25 -6.68
CA GLU A 66 -14.96 2.41 -7.24
C GLU A 66 -16.25 2.73 -6.48
N ARG A 67 -16.90 1.74 -5.86
CA ARG A 67 -18.11 1.92 -5.05
C ARG A 67 -17.85 2.52 -3.67
N VAL A 68 -16.59 2.57 -3.22
CA VAL A 68 -16.26 3.08 -1.89
C VAL A 68 -16.51 4.60 -1.83
N PRO A 69 -17.32 5.08 -0.86
CA PRO A 69 -17.65 6.50 -0.75
C PRO A 69 -16.43 7.40 -0.64
N LYS A 70 -16.53 8.60 -1.23
CA LYS A 70 -15.48 9.62 -1.17
C LYS A 70 -15.10 9.97 0.28
N SER A 71 -16.07 10.02 1.20
CA SER A 71 -15.83 10.27 2.62
C SER A 71 -14.91 9.23 3.26
N ILE A 72 -15.00 7.96 2.85
CA ILE A 72 -14.07 6.92 3.29
C ILE A 72 -12.72 7.17 2.64
N ARG A 73 -12.65 7.37 1.31
CA ARG A 73 -11.37 7.62 0.62
C ARG A 73 -10.59 8.80 1.20
N GLU A 74 -11.30 9.83 1.66
CA GLU A 74 -10.72 11.08 2.15
C GLU A 74 -10.52 11.14 3.67
N ARG A 75 -10.99 10.17 4.45
CA ARG A 75 -10.68 10.14 5.90
C ARG A 75 -9.25 9.67 6.14
N ASP A 76 -8.68 10.09 7.27
CA ASP A 76 -7.37 9.66 7.76
C ASP A 76 -6.25 9.75 6.70
N LYS A 77 -6.24 10.84 5.90
CA LYS A 77 -5.36 10.98 4.73
C LYS A 77 -3.88 10.82 5.08
N ASN A 78 -3.44 11.38 6.20
CA ASN A 78 -2.05 11.27 6.65
C ASN A 78 -1.67 9.82 6.92
N PHE A 79 -2.52 9.09 7.64
CA PHE A 79 -2.28 7.68 7.93
C PHE A 79 -2.30 6.82 6.66
N LYS A 80 -3.18 7.11 5.70
CA LYS A 80 -3.21 6.40 4.42
C LYS A 80 -1.98 6.70 3.56
N ASN A 81 -1.52 7.95 3.54
CA ASN A 81 -0.28 8.31 2.86
C ASN A 81 0.92 7.61 3.48
N PHE A 82 0.98 7.58 4.82
CA PHE A 82 1.96 6.79 5.56
C PHE A 82 1.90 5.29 5.20
N GLN A 83 0.72 4.67 5.19
CA GLN A 83 0.58 3.26 4.82
C GLN A 83 0.99 2.98 3.38
N LYS A 84 0.65 3.87 2.43
CA LYS A 84 1.10 3.75 1.04
C LYS A 84 2.62 3.82 0.95
N ALA A 85 3.25 4.77 1.64
CA ALA A 85 4.70 4.91 1.64
C ALA A 85 5.42 3.71 2.26
N MET A 86 4.93 3.20 3.39
CA MET A 86 5.42 1.95 4.00
C MET A 86 5.36 0.79 3.00
N PHE A 87 4.24 0.64 2.29
CA PHE A 87 4.08 -0.40 1.28
C PHE A 87 5.03 -0.22 0.10
N LEU A 88 5.11 0.98 -0.48
CA LEU A 88 5.94 1.26 -1.66
C LEU A 88 7.43 1.16 -1.39
N LYS A 89 7.86 1.43 -0.15
CA LYS A 89 9.25 1.25 0.30
C LYS A 89 9.53 -0.14 0.87
N GLU A 90 8.56 -1.06 0.79
CA GLU A 90 8.66 -2.42 1.30
C GLU A 90 9.02 -2.51 2.79
N LYS A 91 8.67 -1.49 3.57
CA LYS A 91 8.99 -1.41 5.00
C LYS A 91 7.96 -2.10 5.85
N GLN A 92 8.44 -2.81 6.87
CA GLN A 92 7.61 -3.37 7.92
C GLN A 92 7.50 -2.41 9.10
N THR A 93 6.40 -2.50 9.84
CA THR A 93 6.21 -1.65 11.04
C THR A 93 7.34 -1.83 12.04
N LYS A 94 7.81 -3.07 12.26
CA LYS A 94 8.92 -3.35 13.19
C LYS A 94 10.22 -2.66 12.80
N GLU A 95 10.56 -2.71 11.51
CA GLU A 95 11.75 -2.02 11.00
C GLU A 95 11.64 -0.52 11.24
N LEU A 96 10.45 0.06 11.05
CA LEU A 96 10.24 1.48 11.32
C LEU A 96 10.33 1.80 12.83
N GLU A 97 9.77 0.95 13.70
CA GLU A 97 9.91 1.08 15.15
C GLU A 97 11.38 1.08 15.59
N GLU A 98 12.18 0.14 15.05
CA GLU A 98 13.62 0.03 15.34
C GLU A 98 14.42 1.23 14.82
N MET A 99 14.13 1.69 13.59
CA MET A 99 14.81 2.83 12.99
C MET A 99 14.53 4.16 13.72
N LEU A 100 13.29 4.33 14.20
CA LEU A 100 12.87 5.54 14.88
C LEU A 100 13.09 5.50 16.39
N GLY A 101 13.30 4.30 16.96
CA GLY A 101 13.42 4.10 18.41
C GLY A 101 12.10 4.36 19.15
N GLU A 102 10.96 4.13 18.48
CA GLU A 102 9.64 4.53 18.97
C GLU A 102 8.60 3.42 18.78
N ASP A 103 7.62 3.35 19.69
CA ASP A 103 6.52 2.38 19.60
C ASP A 103 5.55 2.75 18.46
N ARG A 104 5.04 1.73 17.74
CA ARG A 104 4.07 1.91 16.66
C ARG A 104 2.86 2.75 17.04
N GLN A 105 2.37 2.68 18.28
CA GLN A 105 1.23 3.48 18.73
C GLN A 105 1.58 4.96 18.75
N LYS A 106 2.79 5.31 19.22
CA LYS A 106 3.28 6.69 19.19
C LYS A 106 3.48 7.17 17.75
N ILE A 107 4.11 6.36 16.90
CA ILE A 107 4.27 6.65 15.46
C ILE A 107 2.91 6.93 14.82
N TYR A 108 1.94 6.05 15.04
CA TYR A 108 0.59 6.18 14.48
C TYR A 108 -0.16 7.40 15.02
N ALA A 109 0.04 7.75 16.29
CA ALA A 109 -0.55 8.94 16.91
C ALA A 109 0.03 10.23 16.31
N VAL A 110 1.34 10.28 16.07
CA VAL A 110 2.01 11.41 15.41
C VAL A 110 1.57 11.53 13.96
N VAL A 111 1.53 10.42 13.21
CA VAL A 111 1.03 10.39 11.82
C VAL A 111 -0.41 10.92 11.73
N ARG A 112 -1.26 10.62 12.71
CA ARG A 112 -2.64 11.12 12.78
C ARG A 112 -2.78 12.53 13.33
N GLY A 113 -1.70 13.13 13.85
CA GLY A 113 -1.71 14.44 14.51
C GLY A 113 -2.40 14.43 15.88
N THR A 114 -2.68 13.26 16.47
CA THR A 114 -3.26 13.15 17.81
C THR A 114 -2.21 13.35 18.91
N VAL A 115 -0.93 13.21 18.58
CA VAL A 115 0.21 13.55 19.43
C VAL A 115 1.11 14.52 18.66
N GLN A 116 1.51 15.60 19.32
CA GLN A 116 2.39 16.62 18.76
C GLN A 116 3.84 16.28 19.11
N ASP A 117 4.58 15.73 18.15
CA ASP A 117 6.01 15.45 18.25
C ASP A 117 6.64 15.77 16.88
N GLU A 118 7.08 17.02 16.73
CA GLU A 118 7.58 17.53 15.46
C GLU A 118 8.89 16.86 15.04
N GLY A 119 9.73 16.45 16.01
CA GLY A 119 10.96 15.71 15.74
C GLY A 119 10.67 14.33 15.16
N LEU A 120 9.75 13.58 15.77
CA LEU A 120 9.32 12.29 15.26
C LEU A 120 8.60 12.42 13.91
N LYS A 121 7.76 13.45 13.73
CA LYS A 121 7.10 13.75 12.46
C LYS A 121 8.13 13.92 11.33
N GLN A 122 9.13 14.78 11.52
CA GLN A 122 10.19 15.03 10.52
C GLN A 122 11.00 13.78 10.21
N ASN A 123 11.29 12.95 11.21
CA ASN A 123 11.99 11.68 11.01
C ASN A 123 11.15 10.70 10.17
N ILE A 124 9.84 10.60 10.43
CA ILE A 124 8.91 9.78 9.63
C ILE A 124 8.84 10.29 8.20
N GLU A 125 8.66 11.60 8.01
CA GLU A 125 8.60 12.24 6.69
C GLU A 125 9.86 11.98 5.87
N LYS A 126 11.04 12.13 6.49
CA LYS A 126 12.33 11.87 5.85
C LYS A 126 12.50 10.39 5.49
N GLU A 127 12.21 9.48 6.41
CA GLU A 127 12.39 8.05 6.19
C GLU A 127 11.46 7.52 5.08
N LEU A 128 10.23 7.99 5.08
CA LEU A 128 9.21 7.53 4.15
C LEU A 128 9.07 8.38 2.90
N ASP A 129 9.82 9.49 2.80
CA ASP A 129 9.75 10.47 1.72
C ASP A 129 8.30 10.92 1.46
N ILE A 130 7.65 11.39 2.53
CA ILE A 130 6.26 11.88 2.53
C ILE A 130 6.13 13.21 3.27
N THR A 131 4.98 13.86 3.10
CA THR A 131 4.59 15.02 3.89
C THR A 131 3.30 14.73 4.64
N LEU A 132 3.34 14.88 5.96
CA LEU A 132 2.23 14.76 6.89
C LEU A 132 1.67 16.16 7.16
N LYS A 133 0.38 16.36 6.91
CA LYS A 133 -0.28 17.67 7.03
C LYS A 133 -0.80 17.95 8.42
#